data_AF-A0A3D2MY36-F1
#
_entry.id   AF-A0A3D2MY36-F1
#
_cell.length_a   1.000
_cell.length_b   1.000
_cell.length_c   1.000
_cell.angle_alpha   90.00
_cell.angle_beta   90.00
_cell.angle_gamma   90.00
#
_symmetry.space_group_name_H-M   'P 1'
#
loop_
_entity.id
_entity.type
_entity.pdbx_description
1 polymer ?
#
loop_
_entity_poly.entity_id
_entity_poly.type
_entity_poly.pdbx_seq_one_letter_code
_entity_poly.pdbx_strand_id
1 'polypeptide(L)'
;NPDVPELIRGKAGRVQGHLVALITLMKGQPLAYNKDNQEDKEPLFDAVRTVHDSLLAFADLIPALTAKPEFMRRAAGLGHPTATDLADYLVRKGVAFRDAHEIVGTAVGMAEAQSVDVAQLSIETLQALCPVIEHDVFDVLTLDGSVAARDHIGGTAPRQVLAAAKRARAALG
;
A
#
# COMPACT_ATOMS: atom_id res chain seq x y z
N ASN A 1 -12.68 -9.42 -17.45
CA ASN A 1 -12.80 -7.99 -17.12
C ASN A 1 -13.11 -7.86 -15.63
N PRO A 2 -12.54 -6.88 -14.92
CA PRO A 2 -12.83 -6.66 -13.50
C PRO A 2 -14.14 -5.84 -13.33
N ASP A 3 -15.25 -6.36 -13.87
CA ASP A 3 -16.52 -5.63 -13.97
C ASP A 3 -17.05 -5.21 -12.59
N VAL A 4 -16.92 -6.09 -11.59
CA VAL A 4 -17.35 -5.82 -10.21
C VAL A 4 -16.56 -4.64 -9.60
N PRO A 5 -15.20 -4.66 -9.53
CA PRO A 5 -14.44 -3.49 -9.08
C PRO A 5 -14.69 -2.22 -9.88
N GLU A 6 -14.86 -2.32 -11.20
CA GLU A 6 -15.14 -1.16 -12.07
C GLU A 6 -16.48 -0.51 -11.73
N LEU A 7 -17.53 -1.31 -11.60
CA LEU A 7 -18.86 -0.84 -11.27
C LEU A 7 -18.92 -0.25 -9.85
N ILE A 8 -18.30 -0.90 -8.87
CA ILE A 8 -18.27 -0.41 -7.49
C ILE A 8 -17.51 0.91 -7.41
N ARG A 9 -16.38 1.04 -8.11
CA ARG A 9 -15.65 2.32 -8.22
C ARG A 9 -16.50 3.42 -8.84
N GLY A 10 -17.26 3.12 -9.91
CA GLY A 10 -18.19 4.08 -10.51
C GLY A 10 -19.32 4.50 -9.57
N LYS A 11 -19.88 3.55 -8.82
CA LYS A 11 -20.94 3.79 -7.83
C LYS A 11 -20.52 4.70 -6.68
N ALA A 12 -19.22 4.80 -6.37
CA ALA A 12 -18.70 5.75 -5.38
C ALA A 12 -19.05 7.21 -5.74
N GLY A 13 -18.96 7.58 -7.02
CA GLY A 13 -19.33 8.93 -7.48
C GLY A 13 -20.81 9.23 -7.27
N ARG A 14 -21.69 8.23 -7.45
CA ARG A 14 -23.12 8.37 -7.20
C ARG A 14 -23.43 8.60 -5.72
N VAL A 15 -22.81 7.83 -4.82
CA VAL A 15 -22.97 8.01 -3.36
C VAL A 15 -22.45 9.38 -2.91
N GLN A 16 -21.35 9.86 -3.48
CA GLN A 16 -20.87 11.22 -3.23
C GLN A 16 -21.86 12.29 -3.71
N GLY A 17 -22.47 12.08 -4.88
CA GLY A 17 -23.55 12.95 -5.38
C GLY A 17 -24.73 13.04 -4.41
N HIS A 18 -25.15 11.91 -3.82
CA HIS A 18 -26.21 11.88 -2.81
C HIS A 18 -25.86 12.69 -1.57
N LEU A 19 -24.61 12.62 -1.09
CA LEU A 19 -24.15 13.44 0.03
C LEU A 19 -24.25 14.94 -0.28
N VAL A 20 -23.78 15.36 -1.47
CA VAL A 20 -23.83 16.77 -1.88
C VAL A 20 -25.28 17.25 -2.02
N ALA A 21 -26.16 16.42 -2.58
CA ALA A 21 -27.59 16.71 -2.69
C ALA A 21 -28.22 16.93 -1.30
N LEU A 22 -27.99 16.01 -0.35
CA LEU A 22 -28.54 16.11 1.00
C LEU A 22 -28.02 17.33 1.78
N ILE A 23 -26.73 17.63 1.71
CA ILE A 23 -26.16 18.83 2.36
C ILE A 23 -26.76 20.10 1.75
N THR A 24 -26.94 20.13 0.43
CA THR A 24 -27.54 21.27 -0.28
C THR A 24 -29.01 21.44 0.08
N LEU A 25 -29.76 20.33 0.17
CA LEU A 25 -31.16 20.31 0.58
C LEU A 25 -31.36 20.94 1.97
N MET A 26 -30.49 20.59 2.93
CA MET A 26 -30.58 21.09 4.30
C MET A 26 -30.10 22.54 4.45
N LYS A 27 -29.33 23.07 3.50
CA LYS A 27 -28.66 24.36 3.61
C LYS A 27 -29.68 25.52 3.67
N GLY A 28 -29.71 26.21 4.81
CA GLY A 28 -30.44 27.47 4.95
C GLY A 28 -31.96 27.32 5.11
N GLN A 29 -32.46 26.12 5.38
CA GLN A 29 -33.86 25.92 5.70
C GLN A 29 -34.21 26.56 7.06
N PRO A 30 -35.28 27.37 7.17
CA PRO A 30 -35.77 27.84 8.46
C PRO A 30 -36.43 26.70 9.25
N LEU A 31 -36.51 26.83 10.57
CA LEU A 31 -37.26 25.89 11.39
C LEU A 31 -38.78 26.11 11.23
N ALA A 32 -39.64 25.09 11.37
CA ALA A 32 -39.34 23.70 11.71
C ALA A 32 -39.39 22.77 10.48
N TYR A 33 -40.55 22.23 10.12
CA TYR A 33 -40.70 21.35 8.97
C TYR A 33 -40.88 22.14 7.67
N ASN A 34 -40.04 21.83 6.67
CA ASN A 34 -40.20 22.27 5.29
C ASN A 34 -40.49 21.06 4.40
N LYS A 35 -41.34 21.24 3.39
CA LYS A 35 -41.74 20.14 2.49
C LYS A 35 -40.60 19.65 1.60
N ASP A 36 -39.59 20.47 1.40
CA ASP A 36 -38.28 20.16 0.79
C ASP A 36 -37.70 18.86 1.37
N ASN A 37 -37.89 18.61 2.67
CA ASN A 37 -37.42 17.39 3.36
C ASN A 37 -38.11 16.10 2.89
N GLN A 38 -39.00 16.15 1.90
CA GLN A 38 -39.44 14.95 1.21
C GLN A 38 -38.32 14.32 0.36
N GLU A 39 -37.39 15.13 -0.15
CA GLU A 39 -36.27 14.74 -1.02
C GLU A 39 -35.10 14.05 -0.27
N ASP A 40 -35.18 13.87 1.05
CA ASP A 40 -34.13 13.23 1.84
C ASP A 40 -34.06 11.69 1.64
N LYS A 41 -35.19 11.08 1.26
CA LYS A 41 -35.38 9.63 1.23
C LYS A 41 -34.70 8.98 0.04
N GLU A 42 -34.86 9.53 -1.16
CA GLU A 42 -34.36 8.90 -2.39
C GLU A 42 -32.82 8.80 -2.39
N PRO A 43 -32.06 9.87 -2.09
CA PRO A 43 -30.61 9.80 -2.01
C PRO A 43 -30.14 8.84 -0.92
N LEU A 44 -30.82 8.81 0.23
CA LEU A 44 -30.50 7.91 1.33
C LEU A 44 -30.73 6.45 0.96
N PHE A 45 -31.89 6.13 0.38
CA PHE A 45 -32.25 4.76 0.02
C PHE A 45 -31.36 4.21 -1.09
N ASP A 46 -31.03 5.01 -2.12
CA ASP A 46 -30.09 4.56 -3.14
C ASP A 46 -28.67 4.44 -2.57
N ALA A 47 -28.23 5.34 -1.69
CA ALA A 47 -26.91 5.23 -1.05
C ALA A 47 -26.78 3.94 -0.23
N VAL A 48 -27.75 3.65 0.64
CA VAL A 48 -27.76 2.44 1.48
C VAL A 48 -27.75 1.18 0.61
N ARG A 49 -28.62 1.12 -0.41
CA ARG A 49 -28.67 -0.01 -1.35
C ARG A 49 -27.37 -0.17 -2.11
N THR A 50 -26.80 0.94 -2.57
CA THR A 50 -25.53 0.96 -3.29
C THR A 50 -24.39 0.37 -2.46
N VAL A 51 -24.27 0.81 -1.19
CA VAL A 51 -23.23 0.31 -0.29
C VAL A 51 -23.46 -1.16 0.02
N HIS A 52 -24.69 -1.55 0.38
CA HIS A 52 -25.06 -2.93 0.66
C HIS A 52 -24.70 -3.88 -0.49
N ASP A 53 -25.17 -3.58 -1.70
CA ASP A 53 -24.95 -4.43 -2.87
C ASP A 53 -23.48 -4.48 -3.27
N SER A 54 -22.73 -3.38 -3.06
CA SER A 54 -21.29 -3.35 -3.32
C SER A 54 -20.51 -4.22 -2.33
N LEU A 55 -20.92 -4.24 -1.05
CA LEU A 55 -20.32 -5.09 -0.03
C LEU A 55 -20.58 -6.57 -0.32
N LEU A 56 -21.81 -6.93 -0.71
CA LEU A 56 -22.13 -8.30 -1.12
C LEU A 56 -21.31 -8.75 -2.33
N ALA A 57 -21.22 -7.90 -3.36
CA ALA A 57 -20.43 -8.21 -4.54
C ALA A 57 -18.94 -8.39 -4.21
N PHE A 58 -18.38 -7.61 -3.28
CA PHE A 58 -17.01 -7.83 -2.79
C PHE A 58 -16.88 -9.09 -1.93
N ALA A 59 -17.87 -9.42 -1.11
CA ALA A 59 -17.87 -10.65 -0.31
C ALA A 59 -17.80 -11.90 -1.18
N ASP A 60 -18.43 -11.88 -2.36
CA ASP A 60 -18.32 -12.95 -3.36
C ASP A 60 -17.01 -12.90 -4.16
N LEU A 61 -16.54 -11.70 -4.51
CA LEU A 61 -15.34 -11.52 -5.33
C LEU A 61 -14.06 -11.93 -4.60
N ILE A 62 -13.87 -11.49 -3.34
CA ILE A 62 -12.59 -11.63 -2.62
C ILE A 62 -12.16 -13.11 -2.49
N PRO A 63 -13.04 -14.06 -2.10
CA PRO A 63 -12.68 -15.48 -2.03
C PRO A 63 -12.38 -16.12 -3.39
N ALA A 64 -12.89 -15.54 -4.48
CA ALA A 64 -12.66 -16.04 -5.84
C ALA A 64 -11.32 -15.56 -6.45
N LEU A 65 -10.61 -14.64 -5.79
CA LEU A 65 -9.32 -14.15 -6.26
C LEU A 65 -8.23 -15.23 -6.10
N THR A 66 -7.43 -15.40 -7.15
CA THR A 66 -6.23 -16.25 -7.12
C THR A 66 -4.99 -15.38 -7.24
N ALA A 67 -4.14 -15.40 -6.22
CA ALA A 67 -2.83 -14.76 -6.29
C ALA A 67 -1.95 -15.47 -7.33
N LYS A 68 -1.04 -14.72 -7.97
CA LYS A 68 -0.05 -15.26 -8.91
C LYS A 68 1.36 -15.04 -8.32
N PRO A 69 1.81 -15.87 -7.36
CA PRO A 69 2.99 -15.58 -6.55
C PRO A 69 4.25 -15.32 -7.37
N GLU A 70 4.51 -16.12 -8.40
CA GLU A 70 5.68 -15.95 -9.29
C GLU A 70 5.71 -14.59 -9.98
N PHE A 71 4.55 -14.14 -10.50
CA PHE A 71 4.44 -12.85 -11.16
C PHE A 71 4.57 -11.71 -10.16
N MET A 72 3.95 -11.83 -8.99
CA MET A 72 4.01 -10.84 -7.93
C MET A 72 5.44 -10.71 -7.39
N ARG A 73 6.14 -11.82 -7.17
CA ARG A 73 7.52 -11.86 -6.67
C ARG A 73 8.48 -11.22 -7.66
N ARG A 74 8.37 -11.57 -8.94
CA ARG A 74 9.17 -10.93 -10.00
C ARG A 74 8.90 -9.43 -10.08
N ALA A 75 7.63 -9.01 -10.08
CA ALA A 75 7.27 -7.59 -10.14
C ALA A 75 7.76 -6.81 -8.91
N ALA A 76 7.70 -7.42 -7.72
CA ALA A 76 8.18 -6.83 -6.49
C ALA A 76 9.69 -6.59 -6.49
N GLY A 77 10.46 -7.28 -7.33
CA GLY A 77 11.91 -7.10 -7.48
C GLY A 77 12.30 -6.05 -8.53
N LEU A 78 11.37 -5.45 -9.25
CA LEU A 78 11.68 -4.47 -10.29
C LEU A 78 11.91 -3.08 -9.69
N GLY A 79 12.89 -2.34 -10.21
CA GLY A 79 13.11 -0.93 -9.88
C GLY A 79 13.86 -0.68 -8.57
N HIS A 80 14.85 -1.52 -8.24
CA HIS A 80 15.70 -1.37 -7.04
C HIS A 80 14.94 -1.18 -5.72
N PRO A 81 13.91 -2.00 -5.43
CA PRO A 81 13.03 -1.82 -4.26
C PRO A 81 13.79 -1.90 -2.93
N THR A 82 14.91 -2.63 -2.90
CA THR A 82 15.78 -2.81 -1.74
C THR A 82 16.80 -1.68 -1.56
N ALA A 83 16.83 -0.68 -2.44
CA ALA A 83 17.70 0.48 -2.28
C ALA A 83 17.41 1.26 -0.99
N THR A 84 16.15 1.35 -0.58
CA THR A 84 15.78 1.95 0.71
C THR A 84 16.29 1.11 1.89
N ASP A 85 16.34 -0.22 1.77
CA ASP A 85 16.91 -1.09 2.79
C ASP A 85 18.43 -0.91 2.91
N LEU A 86 19.13 -0.63 1.80
CA LEU A 86 20.54 -0.24 1.82
C LEU A 86 20.77 1.08 2.56
N ALA A 87 19.89 2.07 2.35
CA ALA A 87 19.96 3.35 3.08
C ALA A 87 19.78 3.12 4.59
N ASP A 88 18.78 2.34 4.98
CA ASP A 88 18.52 2.00 6.39
C ASP A 88 19.68 1.22 7.02
N TYR A 89 20.30 0.32 6.26
CA TYR A 89 21.50 -0.41 6.67
C TYR A 89 22.67 0.55 6.98
N LEU A 90 22.93 1.51 6.08
CA LEU A 90 23.99 2.50 6.28
C LEU A 90 23.70 3.39 7.50
N VAL A 91 22.45 3.80 7.68
CA VAL A 91 22.04 4.58 8.86
C VAL A 91 22.23 3.79 10.15
N ARG A 92 21.92 2.49 10.16
CA ARG A 92 22.18 1.62 11.31
C ARG A 92 23.67 1.46 11.61
N LYS A 93 24.54 1.57 10.60
CA LYS A 93 26.01 1.59 10.76
C LYS A 93 26.57 2.99 11.07
N GLY A 94 25.71 3.98 11.32
CA GLY A 94 26.10 5.30 11.81
C GLY A 94 26.29 6.36 10.73
N VAL A 95 25.97 6.06 9.47
CA VAL A 95 26.00 7.05 8.38
C VAL A 95 24.79 7.98 8.52
N ALA A 96 24.98 9.29 8.34
CA ALA A 96 23.85 10.22 8.36
C ALA A 96 22.89 9.91 7.20
N PHE A 97 21.58 10.00 7.43
CA PHE A 97 20.58 9.62 6.42
C PHE A 97 20.76 10.32 5.07
N ARG A 98 21.17 11.60 5.08
CA ARG A 98 21.46 12.36 3.85
C ARG A 98 22.57 11.69 3.03
N ASP A 99 23.67 11.36 3.68
CA ASP A 99 24.85 10.77 3.04
C ASP A 99 24.53 9.33 2.59
N ALA A 100 23.79 8.57 3.41
CA ALA A 100 23.30 7.24 3.05
C ALA A 100 22.43 7.29 1.78
N HIS A 101 21.53 8.26 1.68
CA HIS A 101 20.68 8.43 0.50
C HIS A 101 21.50 8.80 -0.76
N GLU A 102 22.53 9.63 -0.63
CA GLU A 102 23.43 9.99 -1.75
C GLU A 102 24.27 8.80 -2.24
N ILE A 103 24.83 8.03 -1.29
CA ILE A 103 25.56 6.78 -1.55
C ILE A 103 24.68 5.78 -2.29
N VAL A 104 23.45 5.57 -1.80
CA VAL A 104 22.47 4.67 -2.42
C VAL A 104 22.08 5.15 -3.82
N GLY A 105 21.86 6.45 -4.01
CA GLY A 105 21.56 7.02 -5.33
C GLY A 105 22.66 6.72 -6.35
N THR A 106 23.92 6.80 -5.92
CA THR A 106 25.08 6.44 -6.74
C THR A 106 25.12 4.94 -7.02
N ALA A 107 24.89 4.09 -6.02
CA ALA A 107 24.81 2.64 -6.20
C ALA A 107 23.73 2.24 -7.22
N VAL A 108 22.53 2.84 -7.13
CA VAL A 108 21.44 2.62 -8.08
C VAL A 108 21.85 3.05 -9.50
N GLY A 109 22.46 4.23 -9.66
CA GLY A 109 22.94 4.69 -10.97
C GLY A 109 24.00 3.75 -11.58
N MET A 110 24.88 3.17 -10.75
CA MET A 110 25.85 2.16 -11.20
C MET A 110 25.17 0.84 -11.62
N ALA A 111 24.15 0.41 -10.88
CA ALA A 111 23.39 -0.79 -11.19
C ALA A 111 22.59 -0.63 -12.50
N GLU A 112 21.94 0.52 -12.70
CA GLU A 112 21.25 0.87 -13.94
C GLU A 112 22.19 0.88 -15.15
N ALA A 113 23.37 1.48 -15.00
CA ALA A 113 24.40 1.50 -16.06
C ALA A 113 24.88 0.09 -16.45
N GLN A 114 24.83 -0.86 -15.52
CA GLN A 114 25.18 -2.27 -15.75
C GLN A 114 23.97 -3.14 -16.12
N SER A 115 22.75 -2.58 -16.13
CA SER A 115 21.49 -3.32 -16.33
C SER A 115 21.31 -4.49 -15.33
N VAL A 116 21.71 -4.27 -14.08
CA VAL A 116 21.60 -5.22 -12.97
C VAL A 116 20.83 -4.58 -11.81
N ASP A 117 20.37 -5.39 -10.85
CA ASP A 117 19.79 -4.87 -9.60
C ASP A 117 20.89 -4.41 -8.62
N VAL A 118 20.53 -3.55 -7.65
CA VAL A 118 21.49 -3.07 -6.63
C VAL A 118 22.03 -4.22 -5.78
N ALA A 119 21.22 -5.26 -5.57
CA ALA A 119 21.60 -6.51 -4.90
C ALA A 119 22.63 -7.34 -5.68
N GLN A 120 22.83 -7.05 -6.97
CA GLN A 120 23.77 -7.76 -7.84
C GLN A 120 25.12 -7.04 -7.96
N LEU A 121 25.26 -5.84 -7.39
CA LEU A 121 26.57 -5.16 -7.31
C LEU A 121 27.52 -5.96 -6.42
N SER A 122 28.79 -6.00 -6.81
CA SER A 122 29.81 -6.70 -6.02
C SER A 122 30.07 -5.99 -4.69
N ILE A 123 30.52 -6.75 -3.69
CA ILE A 123 30.85 -6.17 -2.38
C ILE A 123 31.94 -5.10 -2.49
N GLU A 124 32.93 -5.30 -3.38
CA GLU A 124 34.01 -4.35 -3.62
C GLU A 124 33.47 -3.03 -4.18
N THR A 125 32.47 -3.12 -5.07
CA THR A 125 31.79 -1.95 -5.64
C THR A 125 31.05 -1.17 -4.56
N LEU A 126 30.31 -1.88 -3.71
CA LEU A 126 29.58 -1.26 -2.59
C LEU A 126 30.55 -0.65 -1.57
N GLN A 127 31.62 -1.35 -1.20
CA GLN A 127 32.64 -0.86 -0.26
C GLN A 127 33.42 0.34 -0.79
N ALA A 128 33.60 0.44 -2.11
CA ALA A 128 34.18 1.63 -2.73
C ALA A 128 33.31 2.87 -2.54
N LEU A 129 31.98 2.72 -2.42
CA LEU A 129 31.05 3.81 -2.12
C LEU A 129 31.01 4.13 -0.62
N CYS A 130 31.04 3.11 0.24
CA CYS A 130 31.05 3.31 1.70
C CYS A 130 31.79 2.17 2.43
N PRO A 131 32.94 2.44 3.07
CA PRO A 131 33.77 1.40 3.71
C PRO A 131 33.09 0.65 4.87
N VAL A 132 31.99 1.17 5.42
CA VAL A 132 31.22 0.50 6.49
C VAL A 132 30.34 -0.65 5.96
N ILE A 133 30.22 -0.79 4.64
CA ILE A 133 29.48 -1.89 4.02
C ILE A 133 30.26 -3.19 4.20
N GLU A 134 29.58 -4.23 4.68
CA GLU A 134 30.14 -5.57 4.88
C GLU A 134 29.25 -6.59 4.14
N HIS A 135 29.62 -7.87 4.17
CA HIS A 135 28.90 -8.91 3.44
C HIS A 135 27.45 -9.12 3.95
N ASP A 136 27.15 -8.71 5.18
CA ASP A 136 25.80 -8.72 5.77
C ASP A 136 24.80 -7.81 5.02
N VAL A 137 25.28 -6.90 4.15
CA VAL A 137 24.44 -6.08 3.29
C VAL A 137 23.57 -6.92 2.35
N PHE A 138 24.04 -8.08 1.91
CA PHE A 138 23.28 -8.94 1.00
C PHE A 138 22.10 -9.62 1.69
N ASP A 139 22.09 -9.72 3.01
CA ASP A 139 20.94 -10.24 3.75
C ASP A 139 19.75 -9.28 3.67
N VAL A 140 20.01 -7.96 3.70
CA VAL A 140 18.98 -6.91 3.60
C VAL A 140 18.61 -6.57 2.16
N LEU A 141 19.49 -6.84 1.19
CA LEU A 141 19.25 -6.65 -0.24
C LEU A 141 18.45 -7.80 -0.88
N THR A 142 17.72 -8.57 -0.09
CA THR A 142 16.72 -9.52 -0.57
C THR A 142 15.32 -9.02 -0.29
N LEU A 143 14.35 -9.38 -1.13
CA LEU A 143 12.94 -9.05 -0.88
C LEU A 143 12.44 -9.66 0.44
N ASP A 144 12.93 -10.84 0.82
CA ASP A 144 12.55 -11.47 2.09
C ASP A 144 13.17 -10.76 3.28
N GLY A 145 14.44 -10.36 3.18
CA GLY A 145 15.13 -9.54 4.17
C GLY A 145 14.47 -8.19 4.37
N SER A 146 14.13 -7.50 3.27
CA SER A 146 13.40 -6.22 3.27
C SER A 146 12.06 -6.33 4.01
N VAL A 147 11.23 -7.32 3.64
CA VAL A 147 9.94 -7.54 4.30
C VAL A 147 10.12 -7.92 5.77
N ALA A 148 11.06 -8.82 6.08
CA ALA A 148 11.33 -9.25 7.45
C ALA A 148 11.87 -8.12 8.34
N ALA A 149 12.61 -7.15 7.79
CA ALA A 149 13.17 -6.04 8.55
C ALA A 149 12.12 -5.05 9.07
N ARG A 150 10.94 -4.97 8.44
CA ARG A 150 9.83 -4.06 8.83
C ARG A 150 9.03 -4.63 9.99
N ASP A 151 9.71 -4.91 11.09
CA ASP A 151 9.20 -5.77 12.16
C ASP A 151 8.71 -5.02 13.41
N HIS A 152 7.73 -4.17 13.16
CA HIS A 152 7.10 -3.26 14.09
C HIS A 152 5.59 -3.33 13.87
N ILE A 153 4.80 -2.86 14.84
CA ILE A 153 3.34 -2.92 14.75
C ILE A 153 2.88 -2.20 13.48
N GLY A 154 2.17 -2.92 12.60
CA GLY A 154 1.70 -2.40 11.31
C GLY A 154 2.67 -2.61 10.14
N GLY A 155 3.88 -3.13 10.40
CA GLY A 155 4.84 -3.45 9.35
C GLY A 155 4.53 -4.75 8.59
N THR A 156 5.32 -4.99 7.54
CA THR A 156 5.10 -6.07 6.56
C THR A 156 5.76 -7.40 6.94
N ALA A 157 6.55 -7.45 8.02
CA ALA A 157 7.21 -8.67 8.46
C ALA A 157 6.18 -9.81 8.67
N PRO A 158 6.47 -11.06 8.28
CA PRO A 158 5.48 -12.15 8.32
C PRO A 158 4.83 -12.33 9.70
N ARG A 159 5.60 -12.17 10.78
CA ARG A 159 5.05 -12.23 12.14
C ARG A 159 4.06 -11.11 12.45
N GLN A 160 4.28 -9.91 11.93
CA GLN A 160 3.38 -8.76 12.12
C GLN A 160 2.10 -8.92 11.33
N VAL A 161 2.19 -9.40 10.08
CA VAL A 161 1.03 -9.68 9.23
C VAL A 161 0.16 -10.78 9.84
N LEU A 162 0.75 -11.88 10.31
CA LEU A 162 0.02 -12.95 11.00
C LEU A 162 -0.63 -12.45 12.30
N ALA A 163 0.08 -11.63 13.08
CA ALA A 163 -0.48 -11.02 14.29
C ALA A 163 -1.64 -10.06 13.97
N ALA A 164 -1.54 -9.28 12.90
CA ALA A 164 -2.60 -8.40 12.42
C ALA A 164 -3.83 -9.19 11.96
N ALA A 165 -3.64 -10.26 11.19
CA ALA A 165 -4.72 -11.15 10.77
C ALA A 165 -5.42 -11.79 11.98
N LYS A 166 -4.67 -12.23 13.00
CA LYS A 166 -5.24 -12.75 14.25
C LYS A 166 -6.09 -11.70 14.98
N ARG A 167 -5.58 -10.47 15.12
CA ARG A 167 -6.33 -9.36 15.74
C ARG A 167 -7.62 -9.03 14.97
N ALA A 168 -7.53 -8.98 13.64
CA ALA A 168 -8.68 -8.71 12.78
C ALA A 168 -9.77 -9.78 12.93
N ARG A 169 -9.39 -11.06 12.94
CA ARG A 169 -10.33 -12.17 13.20
C ARG A 169 -10.99 -12.02 14.57
N ALA A 170 -10.20 -11.82 15.63
CA ALA A 170 -10.75 -11.66 16.98
C ALA A 170 -11.72 -10.47 17.12
N ALA A 171 -11.54 -9.41 16.34
CA ALA A 171 -12.44 -8.25 16.33
C ALA A 171 -13.76 -8.49 15.57
N LEU A 172 -13.79 -9.46 14.66
CA LEU A 172 -14.96 -9.77 13.82
C LEU A 172 -15.83 -10.91 14.39
N GLY A 173 -15.35 -11.64 15.40
CA GLY A 173 -16.01 -12.82 15.98
C GLY A 173 -15.54 -14.13 15.36
#